data_AF-A0A7R8ZYA4-F1
#
_entry.id   AF-A0A7R8ZYA4-F1
#
_cell.length_a   1.000
_cell.length_b   1.000
_cell.length_c   1.000
_cell.angle_alpha   90.00
_cell.angle_beta   90.00
_cell.angle_gamma   90.00
#
_symmetry.space_group_name_H-M   'P 1'
#
loop_
_entity.id
_entity.type
_entity.pdbx_description
1 polymer ?
#
loop_
_entity_poly.entity_id
_entity_poly.type
_entity_poly.pdbx_seq_one_letter_code
_entity_poly.pdbx_strand_id
1 'polypeptide(L)'
;NHPECPPNSPRFPESYHVYVDGNLRTTVSVSDRPRALVEGVDSIRIHRISVRSVTQDRRTSRDAACTMLIGKGAPLAPACVRASSVTSTSAIISWLPSNSNYQHVISVNNVEVKTLRPGSYRHTITGLTPNTTYKVSVMAKNIRAPMINEKNIKHLEKLSAHTEFRTLP
;
A
#
# COMPACT_ATOMS: atom_id res chain seq x y z
N ASN A 1 -11.05 -9.72 38.39
CA ASN A 1 -11.00 -10.83 37.42
C ASN A 1 -11.68 -10.40 36.13
N HIS A 2 -10.93 -9.74 35.23
CA HIS A 2 -11.41 -9.50 33.87
C HIS A 2 -11.29 -10.83 33.10
N PRO A 3 -12.36 -11.30 32.44
CA PRO A 3 -12.26 -12.51 31.62
C PRO A 3 -11.33 -12.22 30.44
N GLU A 4 -10.23 -12.98 30.35
CA GLU A 4 -9.36 -12.95 29.17
C GLU A 4 -10.18 -13.34 27.94
N CYS A 5 -10.16 -12.48 26.91
CA CYS A 5 -10.80 -12.80 25.64
C CYS A 5 -10.16 -14.06 25.03
N PRO A 6 -10.96 -15.01 24.50
CA PRO A 6 -10.43 -16.21 23.90
C PRO A 6 -9.55 -15.89 22.68
N PRO A 7 -8.45 -16.61 22.47
CA PRO A 7 -7.39 -16.27 21.51
C PRO A 7 -7.83 -16.17 20.04
N ASN A 8 -9.02 -16.69 19.71
CA ASN A 8 -9.59 -16.80 18.36
C ASN A 8 -10.89 -16.00 18.16
N SER A 9 -11.22 -15.07 19.06
CA SER A 9 -12.33 -14.14 18.81
C SER A 9 -11.98 -13.23 17.63
N PRO A 10 -12.90 -12.99 16.67
CA PRO A 10 -12.66 -12.06 15.56
C PRO A 10 -12.28 -10.70 16.13
N ARG A 11 -11.05 -10.28 15.85
CA ARG A 11 -10.47 -9.06 16.42
C ARG A 11 -11.02 -7.86 15.66
N PHE A 12 -12.18 -7.39 16.09
CA PHE A 12 -12.76 -6.18 15.57
C PHE A 12 -11.94 -4.96 16.05
N PRO A 13 -11.83 -3.91 15.21
CA PRO A 13 -11.29 -2.65 15.68
C PRO A 13 -12.18 -2.06 16.79
N GLU A 14 -11.55 -1.38 17.74
CA GLU A 14 -12.22 -0.50 18.71
C GLU A 14 -12.15 0.97 18.29
N SER A 15 -11.15 1.33 17.49
CA SER A 15 -11.01 2.69 16.96
C SER A 15 -10.21 2.72 15.66
N TYR A 16 -10.18 3.91 15.05
CA TYR A 16 -9.38 4.25 13.88
C TYR A 16 -8.47 5.42 14.22
N HIS A 17 -7.17 5.25 14.00
CA HIS A 17 -6.19 6.31 14.11
C HIS A 17 -5.95 6.95 12.75
N VAL A 18 -6.07 8.28 12.67
CA VAL A 18 -5.83 9.06 11.45
C VAL A 18 -4.47 9.74 11.55
N TYR A 19 -3.61 9.48 10.58
CA TYR A 19 -2.25 9.99 10.50
C TYR A 19 -2.06 10.94 9.32
N VAL A 20 -1.23 11.97 9.51
CA VAL A 20 -0.70 12.82 8.43
C VAL A 20 0.81 12.77 8.49
N ASP A 21 1.44 12.35 7.40
CA ASP A 21 2.89 12.18 7.28
C ASP A 21 3.49 11.33 8.42
N GLY A 22 2.76 10.31 8.85
CA GLY A 22 3.16 9.40 9.93
C GLY A 22 2.88 9.92 11.35
N ASN A 23 2.40 11.15 11.50
CA ASN A 23 2.04 11.72 12.81
C ASN A 23 0.56 11.51 13.09
N LEU A 24 0.23 10.97 14.28
CA LEU A 24 -1.15 10.79 14.72
C LEU A 24 -1.81 12.17 14.87
N ARG A 25 -2.98 12.35 14.24
CA ARG A 25 -3.74 13.60 14.31
C ARG A 25 -5.01 13.48 15.12
N THR A 26 -5.73 12.37 14.95
CA THR A 26 -6.97 12.13 15.69
C THR A 26 -7.31 10.65 15.74
N THR A 27 -8.22 10.29 16.66
CA THR A 27 -8.75 8.96 16.85
C THR A 27 -10.27 9.01 16.73
N VAL A 28 -10.84 8.12 15.93
CA VAL A 28 -12.28 7.99 15.70
C VAL A 28 -12.75 6.67 16.29
N SER A 29 -13.75 6.67 17.17
CA SER A 29 -14.31 5.44 17.72
C SER A 29 -15.06 4.66 16.65
N VAL A 30 -15.12 3.33 16.76
CA VAL A 30 -15.99 2.51 15.88
C VAL A 30 -17.49 2.77 16.10
N SER A 31 -17.87 3.35 17.24
CA SER A 31 -19.24 3.81 17.51
C SER A 31 -19.59 5.10 16.79
N ASP A 32 -18.60 5.85 16.32
CA ASP A 32 -18.79 7.15 15.69
C ASP A 32 -18.96 7.03 14.18
N ARG A 33 -19.40 8.11 13.55
CA ARG A 33 -19.37 8.21 12.09
C ARG A 33 -17.90 8.13 11.63
N PRO A 34 -17.55 7.33 10.60
CA PRO A 34 -16.16 7.16 10.14
C PRO A 34 -15.68 8.38 9.33
N ARG A 35 -15.57 9.52 10.00
CA ARG A 35 -15.15 10.81 9.46
C ARG A 35 -14.27 11.51 10.49
N ALA A 36 -13.31 12.26 9.99
CA ALA A 36 -12.42 13.08 10.80
C ALA A 36 -12.17 14.42 10.09
N LEU A 37 -12.13 15.50 10.87
CA LEU A 37 -11.56 16.76 10.43
C LEU A 37 -10.10 16.80 10.92
N VAL A 38 -9.18 17.10 10.00
CA VAL A 38 -7.75 17.24 10.32
C VAL A 38 -7.32 18.65 9.93
N GLU A 39 -6.88 19.42 10.91
CA GLU A 39 -6.48 20.82 10.74
C GLU A 39 -4.96 20.96 10.65
N GLY A 40 -4.48 22.14 10.24
CA GLY A 40 -3.05 22.43 10.15
C GLY A 40 -2.30 21.61 9.10
N VAL A 41 -2.98 21.27 8.00
CA VAL A 41 -2.38 20.59 6.84
C VAL A 41 -2.13 21.64 5.74
N ASP A 42 -0.89 21.80 5.33
CA ASP A 42 -0.49 22.81 4.34
C ASP A 42 -0.95 22.40 2.93
N SER A 43 -1.80 23.22 2.32
CA SER A 43 -2.37 22.96 0.99
C SER A 43 -1.36 23.02 -0.16
N ILE A 44 -0.19 23.66 0.03
CA ILE A 44 0.85 23.80 -0.99
C ILE A 44 1.66 22.50 -1.12
N ARG A 45 1.75 21.73 -0.04
CA ARG A 45 2.55 20.53 0.05
C ARG A 45 1.74 19.28 -0.27
N ILE A 46 2.44 18.25 -0.74
CA ILE A 46 1.87 16.92 -0.84
C ILE A 46 1.96 16.26 0.54
N HIS A 47 0.86 15.70 1.00
CA HIS A 47 0.76 15.04 2.30
C HIS A 47 0.28 13.60 2.13
N ARG A 48 0.77 12.70 2.99
CA ARG A 48 0.25 11.33 3.10
C ARG A 48 -0.73 11.24 4.23
N ILE A 49 -1.98 10.90 3.91
CA ILE A 49 -3.00 10.52 4.89
C ILE A 49 -3.00 9.00 5.01
N SER A 50 -3.00 8.48 6.23
CA SER A 50 -3.15 7.04 6.49
C SER A 50 -4.13 6.81 7.63
N VAL A 51 -4.90 5.73 7.56
CA VAL A 51 -5.82 5.32 8.62
C VAL A 51 -5.46 3.92 9.09
N ARG A 52 -5.29 3.75 10.40
CA ARG A 52 -5.06 2.42 11.00
C ARG A 52 -6.27 2.00 11.81
N SER A 53 -6.76 0.80 11.56
CA SER A 53 -7.60 0.09 12.51
C SER A 53 -6.79 -0.24 13.77
N VAL A 54 -7.38 -0.04 14.95
CA VAL A 54 -6.77 -0.36 16.25
C VAL A 54 -7.67 -1.33 16.98
N THR A 55 -7.14 -2.48 17.38
CA THR A 55 -7.85 -3.53 18.12
C THR A 55 -7.73 -3.31 19.63
N GLN A 56 -8.53 -4.06 20.41
CA GLN A 56 -8.52 -4.01 21.88
C GLN A 56 -7.15 -4.27 22.51
N ASP A 57 -6.34 -5.16 21.91
CA ASP A 57 -4.97 -5.44 22.34
C ASP A 57 -3.95 -4.39 21.81
N ARG A 58 -4.44 -3.23 21.37
CA ARG A 58 -3.66 -2.10 20.83
C ARG A 58 -2.80 -2.43 19.61
N ARG A 59 -3.11 -3.51 18.89
CA ARG A 59 -2.47 -3.78 17.60
C ARG A 59 -3.06 -2.89 16.53
N THR A 60 -2.22 -2.49 15.58
CA THR A 60 -2.65 -1.65 14.47
C THR A 60 -2.42 -2.32 13.12
N SER A 61 -3.28 -2.02 12.16
CA SER A 61 -2.97 -2.29 10.74
C SER A 61 -1.80 -1.43 10.26
N ARG A 62 -1.28 -1.75 9.06
CA ARG A 62 -0.18 -1.01 8.40
C ARG A 62 -0.75 0.13 7.58
N ASP A 63 -0.04 1.26 7.53
CA ASP A 63 -0.42 2.41 6.69
C ASP A 63 -0.66 2.04 5.22
N ALA A 64 0.19 1.19 4.66
CA ALA A 64 0.10 0.78 3.26
C ALA A 64 -1.22 0.07 2.89
N ALA A 65 -1.97 -0.43 3.88
CA ALA A 65 -3.29 -1.03 3.66
C ALA A 65 -4.40 0.03 3.47
N CYS A 66 -4.24 1.24 4.02
CA CYS A 66 -5.21 2.33 3.94
C CYS A 66 -4.49 3.69 3.98
N THR A 67 -4.10 4.17 2.79
CA THR A 67 -3.34 5.42 2.65
C THR A 67 -3.65 6.12 1.34
N MET A 68 -3.50 7.44 1.31
CA MET A 68 -3.51 8.21 0.08
C MET A 68 -2.60 9.44 0.16
N LEU A 69 -2.07 9.86 -0.98
CA LEU A 69 -1.43 11.15 -1.16
C LEU A 69 -2.47 12.19 -1.58
N ILE A 70 -2.42 13.35 -0.93
CA ILE A 70 -3.22 14.53 -1.26
C ILE A 70 -2.31 15.70 -1.60
N GLY A 71 -2.83 16.67 -2.33
CA GLY A 71 -2.09 17.86 -2.76
C GLY A 71 -1.91 17.92 -4.28
N LYS A 72 -1.66 19.13 -4.79
CA LYS A 72 -1.50 19.37 -6.23
C LYS A 72 -0.27 18.62 -6.75
N GLY A 73 -0.46 17.81 -7.78
CA GLY A 73 0.64 17.06 -8.41
C GLY A 73 1.12 15.85 -7.62
N ALA A 74 0.34 15.36 -6.65
CA ALA A 74 0.65 14.12 -5.94
C ALA A 74 0.95 12.97 -6.92
N PRO A 75 2.06 12.22 -6.74
CA PRO A 75 2.42 11.14 -7.63
C PRO A 75 1.40 10.01 -7.55
N LEU A 76 1.13 9.39 -8.69
CA LEU A 76 0.22 8.26 -8.80
C LEU A 76 0.95 6.91 -8.72
N ALA A 77 2.24 6.87 -9.00
CA ALA A 77 3.05 5.66 -8.82
C ALA A 77 3.14 5.23 -7.35
N PRO A 78 3.19 3.92 -7.08
CA PRO A 78 3.65 3.41 -5.79
C PRO A 78 5.06 3.90 -5.47
N ALA A 79 5.42 3.87 -4.18
CA ALA A 79 6.76 4.17 -3.69
C ALA A 79 7.35 2.97 -2.95
N CYS A 80 8.65 3.04 -2.63
CA CYS A 80 9.34 2.08 -1.78
C CYS A 80 9.15 0.60 -2.20
N VAL A 81 9.16 0.33 -3.50
CA VAL A 81 9.10 -1.04 -4.03
C VAL A 81 10.35 -1.78 -3.59
N ARG A 82 10.19 -2.94 -2.94
CA ARG A 82 11.29 -3.72 -2.39
C ARG A 82 11.03 -5.22 -2.51
N ALA A 83 12.08 -5.97 -2.82
CA ALA A 83 12.11 -7.42 -2.66
C ALA A 83 12.66 -7.82 -1.28
N SER A 84 12.08 -8.85 -0.68
CA SER A 84 12.43 -9.38 0.63
C SER A 84 12.15 -10.89 0.67
N SER A 85 12.69 -11.60 1.66
CA SER A 85 12.55 -13.07 1.78
C SER A 85 12.87 -13.78 0.45
N VAL A 86 13.95 -13.34 -0.20
CA VAL A 86 14.38 -13.88 -1.49
C VAL A 86 14.93 -15.28 -1.28
N THR A 87 14.42 -16.24 -2.04
CA THR A 87 14.91 -17.62 -2.11
C THR A 87 15.47 -17.89 -3.50
N SER A 88 15.84 -19.14 -3.79
CA SER A 88 16.25 -19.54 -5.14
C SER A 88 15.09 -19.53 -6.15
N THR A 89 13.83 -19.59 -5.69
CA THR A 89 12.65 -19.75 -6.56
C THR A 89 11.49 -18.79 -6.28
N SER A 90 11.63 -17.89 -5.29
CA SER A 90 10.58 -16.95 -4.92
C SER A 90 11.11 -15.70 -4.23
N ALA A 91 10.30 -14.64 -4.19
CA ALA A 91 10.56 -13.43 -3.42
C ALA A 91 9.24 -12.76 -3.00
N ILE A 92 9.27 -12.04 -1.87
CA ILE A 92 8.16 -11.18 -1.43
C ILE A 92 8.42 -9.76 -1.90
N ILE A 93 7.52 -9.25 -2.73
CA ILE A 93 7.51 -7.88 -3.24
C ILE A 93 6.55 -7.07 -2.38
N SER A 94 7.01 -5.95 -1.83
CA SER A 94 6.20 -4.99 -1.08
C SER A 94 6.39 -3.57 -1.60
N TRP A 95 5.37 -2.72 -1.42
CA TRP A 95 5.38 -1.33 -1.85
C TRP A 95 4.49 -0.47 -0.92
N LEU A 96 4.61 0.84 -1.08
CA LEU A 96 3.72 1.82 -0.47
C LEU A 96 2.82 2.44 -1.55
N PRO A 97 1.51 2.16 -1.56
CA PRO A 97 0.60 2.78 -2.52
C PRO A 97 0.59 4.30 -2.42
N SER A 98 0.46 4.99 -3.56
CA SER A 98 0.07 6.40 -3.61
C SER A 98 -1.38 6.59 -3.16
N ASN A 99 -2.24 5.62 -3.46
CA ASN A 99 -3.61 5.51 -3.00
C ASN A 99 -3.99 4.03 -2.92
N SER A 100 -4.35 3.55 -1.73
CA SER A 100 -4.70 2.16 -1.50
C SER A 100 -6.02 1.75 -2.18
N ASN A 101 -6.81 2.70 -2.70
CA ASN A 101 -8.01 2.40 -3.48
C ASN A 101 -7.72 1.95 -4.91
N TYR A 102 -6.47 2.08 -5.40
CA TYR A 102 -6.10 1.65 -6.73
C TYR A 102 -5.82 0.15 -6.78
N GLN A 103 -6.06 -0.44 -7.96
CA GLN A 103 -5.52 -1.76 -8.28
C GLN A 103 -4.03 -1.63 -8.53
N HIS A 104 -3.28 -2.70 -8.27
CA HIS A 104 -1.84 -2.73 -8.52
C HIS A 104 -1.47 -3.91 -9.40
N VAL A 105 -0.68 -3.65 -10.43
CA VAL A 105 -0.14 -4.67 -11.34
C VAL A 105 1.30 -4.95 -10.97
N ILE A 106 1.65 -6.23 -10.81
CA ILE A 106 3.02 -6.69 -10.66
C ILE A 106 3.49 -7.21 -12.01
N SER A 107 4.64 -6.74 -12.47
CA SER A 107 5.33 -7.26 -13.65
C SER A 107 6.75 -7.69 -13.31
N VAL A 108 7.19 -8.82 -13.86
CA VAL A 108 8.55 -9.36 -13.73
C VAL A 108 9.20 -9.31 -15.10
N ASN A 109 10.34 -8.64 -15.24
CA ASN A 109 11.02 -8.40 -16.52
C ASN A 109 10.07 -7.89 -17.61
N ASN A 110 9.23 -6.91 -17.25
CA ASN A 110 8.20 -6.29 -18.09
C ASN A 110 7.01 -7.20 -18.48
N VAL A 111 6.94 -8.43 -17.96
CA VAL A 111 5.79 -9.33 -18.15
C VAL A 111 4.83 -9.20 -16.97
N GLU A 112 3.58 -8.82 -17.21
CA GLU A 112 2.54 -8.79 -16.17
C GLU A 112 2.30 -10.20 -15.62
N VAL A 113 2.46 -10.36 -14.30
CA VAL A 113 2.25 -11.65 -13.60
C VAL A 113 1.00 -11.64 -12.74
N LYS A 114 0.57 -10.47 -12.24
CA LYS A 114 -0.59 -10.37 -11.36
C LYS A 114 -1.20 -8.98 -11.34
N THR A 115 -2.54 -8.91 -11.41
CA THR A 115 -3.31 -7.75 -10.97
C THR A 115 -3.91 -8.01 -9.58
N LEU A 116 -3.71 -7.07 -8.66
CA LEU A 116 -4.09 -7.13 -7.25
C LEU A 116 -5.22 -6.15 -6.93
N ARG A 117 -6.08 -6.54 -5.99
CA ARG A 117 -7.23 -5.75 -5.54
C ARG A 117 -6.77 -4.54 -4.69
N PRO A 118 -7.60 -3.49 -4.58
CA PRO A 118 -7.36 -2.40 -3.64
C PRO A 118 -7.05 -2.88 -2.22
N GLY A 119 -6.22 -2.13 -1.51
CA GLY A 119 -5.70 -2.47 -0.17
C GLY A 119 -4.52 -3.45 -0.17
N SER A 120 -4.14 -4.01 -1.33
CA SER A 120 -2.95 -4.86 -1.45
C SER A 120 -1.69 -4.01 -1.53
N TYR A 121 -0.68 -4.38 -0.75
CA TYR A 121 0.65 -3.71 -0.70
C TYR A 121 1.82 -4.70 -0.65
N ARG A 122 1.53 -6.00 -0.80
CA ARG A 122 2.50 -7.09 -0.75
C ARG A 122 2.04 -8.27 -1.60
N HIS A 123 2.97 -8.91 -2.31
CA HIS A 123 2.72 -10.10 -3.11
C HIS A 123 3.96 -10.99 -3.19
N THR A 124 3.77 -12.31 -3.13
CA THR A 124 4.85 -13.28 -3.33
C THR A 124 4.88 -13.70 -4.79
N ILE A 125 6.03 -13.52 -5.45
CA ILE A 125 6.30 -14.09 -6.76
C ILE A 125 7.04 -15.42 -6.59
N THR A 126 6.68 -16.41 -7.42
CA THR A 126 7.20 -17.78 -7.37
C THR A 126 7.60 -18.24 -8.78
N GLY A 127 8.24 -19.41 -8.88
CA GLY A 127 8.67 -19.97 -10.17
C GLY A 127 9.89 -19.26 -10.76
N LEU A 128 10.71 -18.63 -9.91
CA LEU A 128 11.94 -17.99 -10.31
C LEU A 128 13.06 -19.03 -10.51
N THR A 129 14.03 -18.71 -11.34
CA THR A 129 15.23 -19.51 -11.55
C THR A 129 16.29 -19.12 -10.51
N PRO A 130 17.05 -20.07 -9.94
CA PRO A 130 18.14 -19.76 -9.02
C PRO A 130 19.21 -18.88 -9.64
N ASN A 131 19.92 -18.14 -8.81
CA ASN A 131 21.04 -17.29 -9.20
C ASN A 131 20.76 -16.31 -10.37
N THR A 132 19.52 -15.84 -10.50
CA THR A 132 19.02 -15.04 -11.63
C THR A 132 18.57 -13.67 -11.15
N THR A 133 18.95 -12.61 -11.88
CA THR A 133 18.52 -11.24 -11.60
C THR A 133 17.15 -10.97 -12.20
N TYR A 134 16.25 -10.42 -11.41
CA TYR A 134 14.91 -10.01 -11.82
C TYR A 134 14.68 -8.53 -11.57
N LYS A 135 14.04 -7.88 -12.53
CA LYS A 135 13.45 -6.55 -12.37
C LYS A 135 11.96 -6.69 -12.14
N VAL A 136 11.47 -6.20 -11.01
CA VAL A 136 10.05 -6.22 -10.67
C VAL A 136 9.52 -4.81 -10.62
N SER A 137 8.42 -4.56 -11.33
CA SER A 137 7.68 -3.30 -11.25
C SER A 137 6.30 -3.49 -10.63
N VAL A 138 5.86 -2.45 -9.92
CA VAL A 138 4.51 -2.30 -9.40
C VAL A 138 3.91 -1.07 -10.05
N MET A 139 2.71 -1.19 -10.61
CA MET A 139 2.03 -0.12 -11.32
C MET A 139 0.62 0.07 -10.78
N ALA A 140 0.21 1.32 -10.53
CA ALA A 140 -1.17 1.63 -10.20
C ALA A 140 -2.07 1.59 -11.47
N LYS A 141 -3.21 0.91 -11.38
CA LYS A 141 -4.24 0.80 -12.44
C LYS A 141 -5.62 1.23 -11.93
N ASN A 142 -6.55 1.43 -12.87
CA ASN A 142 -7.96 1.77 -12.63
C ASN A 142 -8.13 3.03 -11.77
N ILE A 143 -7.34 4.04 -12.10
CA ILE A 143 -7.37 5.35 -11.46
C ILE A 143 -8.58 6.07 -12.05
N ARG A 144 -9.72 6.06 -11.33
CA ARG A 144 -10.89 6.89 -11.66
C ARG A 144 -10.57 8.35 -11.38
N ALA A 145 -9.75 8.94 -12.22
CA ALA A 145 -9.53 10.37 -12.30
C ALA A 145 -9.79 10.79 -13.76
N PRO A 146 -10.41 11.95 -14.03
CA PRO A 146 -10.70 12.42 -15.38
C PRO A 146 -9.45 12.70 -16.26
N MET A 147 -8.25 12.28 -15.84
CA MET A 147 -6.96 12.64 -16.44
C MET A 147 -6.22 11.50 -17.14
N ILE A 148 -6.70 10.25 -17.08
CA ILE A 148 -5.97 9.12 -17.70
C ILE A 148 -6.79 8.53 -18.84
N ASN A 149 -6.56 9.05 -20.04
CA ASN A 149 -6.88 8.34 -21.27
C ASN A 149 -5.82 7.26 -21.44
N GLU A 150 -6.21 5.98 -21.46
CA GLU A 150 -5.35 4.78 -21.38
C GLU A 150 -4.32 4.62 -22.53
N LYS A 151 -4.18 5.60 -23.43
CA LYS A 151 -3.44 5.51 -24.69
C LYS A 151 -2.04 6.18 -24.71
N ASN A 152 -1.50 6.63 -23.58
CA ASN A 152 -0.17 7.27 -23.53
C ASN A 152 0.85 6.51 -22.68
N ILE A 153 1.80 5.83 -23.33
CA ILE A 153 2.90 5.06 -22.71
C ILE A 153 3.76 5.94 -21.78
N LYS A 154 4.00 7.22 -22.13
CA LYS A 154 4.73 8.18 -21.28
C LYS A 154 4.04 8.47 -19.95
N HIS A 155 2.72 8.26 -19.86
CA HIS A 155 1.98 8.39 -18.61
C HIS A 155 2.11 7.12 -17.76
N LEU A 156 2.28 5.95 -18.40
CA LEU A 156 2.34 4.65 -17.74
C LEU A 156 3.60 4.52 -16.86
N GLU A 157 4.73 5.05 -17.31
CA GLU A 157 5.95 5.12 -16.49
C GLU A 157 5.75 5.93 -15.21
N LYS A 158 4.94 7.00 -15.26
CA LYS A 158 4.59 7.83 -14.08
C LYS A 158 3.66 7.12 -13.10
N LEU A 159 3.11 5.96 -13.47
CA LEU A 159 2.26 5.13 -12.61
C LEU A 159 3.01 3.94 -12.01
N SER A 160 4.29 3.76 -12.35
CA SER A 160 5.06 2.59 -11.99
C SER A 160 6.32 2.93 -11.19
N ALA A 161 6.66 2.05 -10.26
CA ALA A 161 7.95 2.01 -9.59
C ALA A 161 8.51 0.58 -9.65
N HIS A 162 9.83 0.43 -9.56
CA HIS A 162 10.47 -0.86 -9.70
C HIS A 162 11.61 -1.07 -8.70
N THR A 163 12.02 -2.32 -8.57
CA THR A 163 13.19 -2.77 -7.83
C THR A 163 13.85 -3.92 -8.57
N GLU A 164 15.13 -4.14 -8.30
CA GLU A 164 15.89 -5.27 -8.85
C GLU A 164 16.44 -6.11 -7.70
N PHE A 165 16.43 -7.43 -7.88
CA PHE A 165 17.02 -8.36 -6.93
C PHE A 165 17.54 -9.61 -7.65
N ARG A 166 18.42 -10.35 -6.99
CA ARG A 166 18.94 -11.63 -7.49
C ARG A 166 18.47 -12.76 -6.59
N THR A 167 17.97 -13.85 -7.16
CA THR A 167 17.63 -15.06 -6.41
C THR A 167 18.87 -15.71 -5.82
N LEU A 168 18.67 -16.47 -4.74
CA LEU A 168 19.75 -17.26 -4.14
C LEU A 168 20.16 -18.42 -5.07
N PRO A 169 21.37 -18.98 -4.89
CA PRO A 169 21.80 -20.19 -5.56
C PRO A 169 20.85 -21.38 -5.34
#